data_AF-A0A0Q8W7X8-F1
#
_entry.id   AF-A0A0Q8W7X8-F1
#
_cell.length_a   1.000
_cell.length_b   1.000
_cell.length_c   1.000
_cell.angle_alpha   90.00
_cell.angle_beta   90.00
_cell.angle_gamma   90.00
#
_symmetry.space_group_name_H-M   'P 1'
#
loop_
_entity.id
_entity.type
_entity.pdbx_description
1 polymer ?
#
loop_
_entity_poly.entity_id
_entity_poly.type
_entity_poly.pdbx_seq_one_letter_code
_entity_poly.pdbx_strand_id
1 'polypeptide(L)' 'MWNLVCATSTTALPASQGRLIWFDQGDNRPAGGGSTASDWAPGNYKGQCADGEYIAGVAYTYRWNHGGVPDALLCKPLS' A
#
# COMPACT_ATOMS: atom_id res chain seq x y z
N MET A 1 17.55 0.30 4.43
CA MET A 1 17.01 -1.07 4.59
C MET A 1 15.50 -0.94 4.59
N TRP A 2 14.81 -1.56 3.63
CA TRP A 2 13.35 -1.57 3.57
C TRP A 2 12.87 -2.85 4.26
N ASN A 3 11.87 -2.74 5.14
CA ASN A 3 11.33 -3.88 5.85
C ASN A 3 9.81 -3.92 5.65
N LEU A 4 9.29 -5.10 5.31
CA LEU A 4 7.86 -5.37 5.41
C LEU A 4 7.58 -5.89 6.81
N VAL A 5 6.74 -5.16 7.55
CA VAL A 5 6.30 -5.58 8.88
C VAL A 5 4.86 -6.07 8.76
N CYS A 6 4.63 -7.31 9.18
CA CYS A 6 3.31 -7.94 9.19
C CYS A 6 2.89 -8.24 10.63
N ALA A 7 1.58 -8.21 10.89
CA ALA A 7 0.99 -8.65 12.14
C ALA A 7 -0.12 -9.66 11.85
N THR A 8 -0.28 -10.66 12.73
CA THR A 8 -1.40 -11.60 12.66
C THR A 8 -2.69 -10.89 13.07
N SER A 9 -3.74 -11.01 12.26
CA SER A 9 -5.07 -10.51 12.64
C SER A 9 -5.64 -11.34 13.78
N THR A 10 -6.21 -10.67 14.79
CA THR A 10 -6.94 -11.33 15.89
C THR A 10 -8.35 -11.77 15.50
N THR A 11 -8.83 -11.34 14.33
CA THR A 11 -10.14 -11.68 13.78
C THR A 11 -10.01 -12.23 12.36
N ALA A 12 -11.02 -12.98 11.92
CA ALA A 12 -11.11 -13.40 10.52
C ALA A 12 -11.32 -12.16 9.64
N LEU A 13 -10.44 -11.97 8.66
CA LEU A 13 -10.56 -10.88 7.69
C LEU A 13 -11.60 -11.24 6.62
N PRO A 14 -12.39 -10.28 6.13
CA PRO A 14 -13.38 -10.54 5.09
C PRO A 14 -12.76 -11.10 3.80
N ALA A 15 -13.50 -12.00 3.15
CA ALA A 15 -13.19 -12.52 1.81
C ALA A 15 -13.62 -11.56 0.69
N SER A 16 -13.61 -10.25 0.95
CA SER A 16 -14.03 -9.20 0.01
C SER A 16 -13.08 -9.11 -1.18
N GLN A 17 -13.55 -8.61 -2.32
CA GLN A 17 -12.66 -8.23 -3.42
C GLN A 17 -11.79 -7.04 -2.99
N GLY A 18 -10.60 -6.94 -3.55
CA GLY A 18 -9.67 -5.84 -3.29
C GLY A 18 -9.47 -4.95 -4.51
N ARG A 19 -8.77 -3.83 -4.30
CA ARG A 19 -8.32 -2.92 -5.36
C ARG A 19 -6.80 -2.83 -5.37
N LEU A 20 -6.24 -2.66 -6.57
CA LEU A 20 -4.80 -2.44 -6.75
C LEU A 20 -4.47 -0.96 -6.68
N ILE A 21 -3.37 -0.65 -5.99
CA ILE A 21 -2.80 0.69 -5.86
C ILE A 21 -1.44 0.65 -6.50
N TRP A 22 -1.31 1.29 -7.66
CA TRP A 22 -0.04 1.47 -8.34
C TRP A 22 0.57 2.80 -7.91
N PHE A 23 1.84 2.78 -7.51
CA PHE A 23 2.56 3.98 -7.06
C PHE A 23 3.99 4.03 -7.61
N ASP A 24 4.32 3.20 -8.60
CA ASP A 24 5.54 3.28 -9.40
C ASP A 24 5.53 4.48 -10.38
N GLN A 25 4.34 5.03 -10.65
CA GLN A 25 4.13 6.12 -11.62
C GLN A 25 3.53 7.40 -11.00
N GLY A 26 3.23 7.41 -9.70
CA GLY A 26 2.63 8.58 -9.05
C GLY A 26 2.20 8.33 -7.61
N ASP A 27 1.96 9.44 -6.90
CA ASP A 27 1.45 9.42 -5.53
C ASP A 27 -0.01 8.88 -5.52
N ASN A 28 -0.25 7.82 -4.75
CA ASN A 28 -1.51 7.10 -4.71
C ASN A 28 -1.94 6.85 -3.26
N ARG A 29 -2.27 7.96 -2.61
CA ARG A 29 -2.80 8.02 -1.25
C ARG A 29 -4.24 8.56 -1.24
N PRO A 30 -5.09 8.11 -0.30
CA PRO A 30 -6.42 8.68 -0.11
C PRO A 30 -6.36 10.21 0.09
N ALA A 31 -7.37 10.94 -0.37
CA ALA A 31 -7.42 12.40 -0.21
C ALA A 31 -7.64 12.86 1.24
N GLY A 32 -8.14 11.97 2.10
CA GLY A 32 -8.50 12.24 3.50
C GLY A 32 -7.83 11.29 4.50
N GLY A 33 -8.23 11.43 5.76
CA GLY A 33 -7.75 10.59 6.86
C GLY A 33 -6.28 10.84 7.20
N GLY A 34 -5.56 9.79 7.55
CA GLY A 34 -4.13 9.84 7.88
C GLY A 34 -3.21 10.27 6.72
N SER A 35 -3.74 10.30 5.50
CA SER A 35 -2.99 10.56 4.25
C SER A 35 -2.68 12.04 4.01
N THR A 36 -3.53 12.93 4.50
CA THR A 36 -3.47 14.38 4.23
C THR A 36 -2.40 15.09 5.07
N ALA A 37 -2.04 14.53 6.22
CA ALA A 37 -1.27 15.23 7.24
C ALA A 37 0.26 15.13 7.06
N SER A 38 0.81 14.28 6.19
CA SER A 38 2.27 14.16 6.11
C SER A 38 2.81 13.57 4.80
N ASP A 39 3.94 14.12 4.35
CA ASP A 39 4.89 13.42 3.50
C ASP A 39 5.87 12.64 4.39
N TRP A 40 5.50 11.41 4.78
CA TRP A 40 6.35 10.55 5.62
C TRP A 40 7.56 9.95 4.89
N ALA A 41 7.66 10.15 3.57
CA ALA A 41 8.77 9.69 2.76
C ALA A 41 9.05 10.70 1.63
N PRO A 42 9.71 11.82 1.95
CA PRO A 42 10.00 12.87 0.97
C PRO A 42 10.71 12.32 -0.27
N GLY A 43 10.28 12.79 -1.44
CA GLY A 43 10.84 12.39 -2.73
C GLY A 43 10.40 11.02 -3.26
N ASN A 44 9.59 10.26 -2.50
CA ASN A 44 9.04 8.98 -2.93
C ASN A 44 7.54 9.09 -3.18
N TYR A 45 7.00 8.33 -4.12
CA TYR A 45 5.55 8.16 -4.26
C TYR A 45 5.00 7.24 -3.16
N LYS A 46 3.77 7.51 -2.71
CA LYS A 46 3.15 6.74 -1.63
C LYS A 46 2.08 5.85 -2.23
N GLY A 47 2.13 4.56 -1.90
CA GLY A 47 0.97 3.68 -2.03
C GLY A 47 0.34 3.51 -0.66
N GLN A 48 -0.94 3.87 -0.52
CA GLN A 48 -1.65 3.75 0.76
C GLN A 48 -3.07 3.22 0.57
N CYS A 49 -3.47 2.25 1.39
CA CYS A 49 -4.86 1.83 1.51
C CYS A 49 -5.68 2.87 2.28
N ALA A 50 -6.99 2.88 2.10
CA ALA A 50 -7.88 3.74 2.90
C ALA A 50 -7.96 3.25 4.35
N ASP A 51 -8.43 4.11 5.26
CA ASP A 51 -8.53 3.81 6.70
C ASP A 51 -9.37 2.55 7.00
N GLY A 52 -10.34 2.22 6.13
CA GLY A 52 -11.19 1.02 6.22
C GLY A 52 -10.66 -0.21 5.49
N GLU A 53 -9.39 -0.20 5.06
CA GLU A 53 -8.77 -1.26 4.29
C GLU A 53 -7.45 -1.75 4.92
N TYR A 54 -7.05 -2.97 4.60
CA TYR A 54 -5.74 -3.52 4.94
C TYR A 54 -4.94 -3.89 3.68
N ILE A 55 -3.61 -3.89 3.80
CA ILE A 55 -2.71 -4.40 2.77
C ILE A 55 -2.77 -5.93 2.79
N ALA A 56 -3.35 -6.51 1.74
CA ALA A 56 -3.45 -7.95 1.56
C ALA A 56 -2.34 -8.52 0.66
N GLY A 57 -1.58 -7.66 -0.02
CA GLY A 57 -0.48 -8.06 -0.88
C GLY A 57 0.40 -6.88 -1.30
N VAL A 58 1.66 -7.20 -1.60
CA VAL A 58 2.68 -6.26 -2.07
C VAL A 58 3.30 -6.85 -3.33
N ALA A 59 3.39 -6.06 -4.40
CA ALA A 59 3.94 -6.49 -5.68
C ALA A 59 5.23 -5.73 -6.01
N TYR A 60 6.16 -6.47 -6.59
CA TYR A 60 7.44 -5.98 -7.09
C TYR A 60 7.54 -6.28 -8.59
N THR A 61 8.40 -5.54 -9.27
CA THR A 61 8.80 -5.83 -10.64
C THR A 61 10.29 -6.15 -10.73
N TYR A 62 10.67 -6.90 -11.76
CA TYR A 62 12.07 -7.17 -12.11
C TYR A 62 12.60 -6.24 -13.21
N ARG A 63 11.83 -5.20 -13.58
CA ARG A 63 12.31 -4.19 -14.53
C ARG A 63 13.53 -3.48 -13.96
N TRP A 64 14.60 -3.44 -14.76
CA TRP A 64 15.93 -3.00 -14.32
C TRP A 64 15.95 -1.56 -13.78
N ASN A 65 15.03 -0.69 -14.22
CA ASN A 65 14.96 0.71 -13.84
C ASN A 65 14.04 1.01 -12.65
N HIS A 66 13.40 -0.01 -12.04
CA HIS A 66 12.52 0.19 -10.88
C HIS A 66 13.26 0.05 -9.53
N GLY A 67 14.57 -0.21 -9.52
CA GLY A 67 15.38 -0.14 -8.31
C GLY A 67 15.07 -1.19 -7.23
N GLY A 68 14.25 -2.20 -7.53
CA GLY A 68 13.92 -3.29 -6.62
C GLY A 68 13.03 -2.87 -5.45
N VAL A 69 12.23 -1.81 -5.60
CA VAL A 69 11.23 -1.37 -4.61
C VAL A 69 9.84 -1.91 -4.94
N PRO A 70 8.90 -1.90 -3.99
CA PRO A 70 7.52 -2.23 -4.30
C PRO A 70 6.88 -1.21 -5.25
N ASP A 71 6.10 -1.71 -6.21
CA ASP A 71 5.41 -0.88 -7.20
C ASP A 71 3.90 -0.77 -6.93
N ALA A 72 3.32 -1.79 -6.28
CA ALA A 72 1.89 -1.84 -6.04
C ALA A 72 1.47 -2.55 -4.76
N LEU A 73 0.31 -2.15 -4.23
CA LEU A 73 -0.37 -2.77 -3.11
C LEU A 73 -1.72 -3.35 -3.54
N LEU A 74 -2.12 -4.47 -2.95
CA LEU A 74 -3.51 -4.94 -2.96
C LEU A 74 -4.18 -4.53 -1.65
N CYS A 75 -5.15 -3.62 -1.73
CA CYS A 75 -5.95 -3.15 -0.60
C CYS A 75 -7.28 -3.88 -0.55
N LYS A 76 -7.66 -4.39 0.62
CA LYS A 76 -8.94 -5.09 0.84
C LYS A 76 -9.73 -4.45 1.98
N PRO A 77 -11.06 -4.33 1.88
CA PRO A 77 -11.90 -3.81 2.96
C PRO A 77 -11.83 -4.65 4.24
N LEU A 78 -11.96 -3.99 5.39
CA LEU A 78 -12.06 -4.60 6.72
C LEU A 78 -13.50 -4.99 7.12
N SER A 79 -14.50 -4.55 6.36
CA SER A 79 -15.93 -4.85 6.54
C SER A 79 -16.56 -5.36 5.26
#